data_AF-X0Z8S1-F1
#
_entry.id   AF-X0Z8S1-F1
#
_cell.length_a   1.000
_cell.length_b   1.000
_cell.length_c   1.000
_cell.angle_alpha   90.00
_cell.angle_beta   90.00
_cell.angle_gamma   90.00
#
_symmetry.space_group_name_H-M   'P 1'
#
loop_
_entity.id
_entity.type
_entity.pdbx_description
1 polymer ?
#
loop_
_entity_poly.entity_id
_entity_poly.type
_entity_poly.pdbx_seq_one_letter_code
_entity_poly.pdbx_strand_id
1 'polypeptide(L)'
;MPTHNGKAVNREVFDKLKAEGFNRIPVYRSVLADLDTPLSVYLKLADSPDAYLLESVEGGETWGRFSIIGLPCRIRYSLSGNR
;
A
#
# COMPACT_ATOMS: atom_id res chain seq x y z
N MET A 1 14.04 -5.93 1.01
CA MET A 1 13.11 -6.91 1.63
C MET A 1 13.31 -8.24 0.92
N PRO A 2 13.44 -9.38 1.62
CA PRO A 2 13.57 -10.67 0.96
C PRO A 2 12.33 -10.90 0.11
N THR A 3 12.49 -10.88 -1.21
CA THR A 3 11.43 -11.17 -2.16
C THR A 3 11.23 -12.67 -2.17
N HIS A 4 10.33 -13.18 -1.32
CA HIS A 4 9.95 -14.58 -1.34
C HIS A 4 9.03 -14.83 -2.55
N ASN A 5 9.62 -14.87 -3.77
CA ASN A 5 9.03 -15.33 -5.03
C ASN A 5 7.52 -15.08 -5.23
N GLY A 6 7.06 -13.85 -5.00
CA GLY A 6 5.65 -13.45 -5.22
C GLY A 6 4.62 -14.29 -4.44
N LYS A 7 5.05 -15.11 -3.47
CA LYS A 7 4.15 -15.92 -2.66
C LYS A 7 3.69 -15.08 -1.47
N ALA A 8 2.37 -15.07 -1.27
CA ALA A 8 1.75 -14.45 -0.12
C ALA A 8 2.46 -14.88 1.18
N VAL A 9 2.71 -13.92 2.07
CA VAL A 9 3.31 -14.21 3.37
C VAL A 9 2.35 -15.09 4.17
N ASN A 10 2.68 -16.38 4.29
CA ASN A 10 1.96 -17.31 5.13
C ASN A 10 2.52 -17.26 6.57
N ARG A 11 1.84 -17.95 7.48
CA ARG A 11 2.18 -17.94 8.91
C ARG A 11 3.62 -18.38 9.18
N GLU A 12 4.09 -19.42 8.52
CA GLU A 12 5.44 -19.96 8.72
C GLU A 12 6.52 -18.95 8.30
N VAL A 13 6.34 -18.30 7.14
CA VAL A 13 7.26 -17.25 6.67
C VAL A 13 7.24 -16.05 7.62
N PHE A 14 6.07 -15.65 8.11
CA PHE A 14 5.93 -14.57 9.07
C PHE A 14 6.68 -14.87 10.38
N ASP A 15 6.48 -16.06 10.96
CA ASP A 15 7.09 -16.47 12.21
C ASP A 15 8.62 -16.57 12.09
N LYS A 16 9.12 -17.03 10.93
CA LYS A 16 10.55 -17.03 10.64
C LYS A 16 11.13 -15.61 10.59
N LEU A 17 10.52 -14.70 9.83
CA LEU A 17 10.97 -13.30 9.74
C LEU A 17 10.89 -12.59 11.12
N LYS A 18 9.89 -12.92 11.93
CA LYS A 18 9.80 -12.43 13.31
C LYS A 18 10.98 -12.91 14.15
N ALA A 19 11.33 -14.20 14.06
CA ALA A 19 12.47 -14.78 14.79
C ALA A 19 13.82 -14.18 14.33
N GLU A 20 13.93 -13.75 13.08
CA GLU A 20 15.08 -13.01 12.54
C GLU A 20 15.16 -11.56 13.05
N GLY A 21 14.17 -11.09 13.82
CA GLY A 21 14.18 -9.77 14.46
C GLY A 21 13.49 -8.65 13.68
N PHE A 22 12.80 -8.95 12.57
CA PHE A 22 12.04 -7.95 11.82
C PHE A 22 10.80 -7.50 12.62
N ASN A 23 10.63 -6.17 12.78
CA ASN A 23 9.49 -5.58 13.50
C ASN A 23 8.40 -5.01 12.58
N ARG A 24 8.60 -5.07 11.25
CA ARG A 24 7.63 -4.67 10.23
C ARG A 24 7.67 -5.66 9.08
N ILE A 25 6.71 -6.59 9.06
CA ILE A 25 6.61 -7.65 8.06
C ILE A 25 5.33 -7.40 7.25
N PRO A 26 5.41 -7.06 5.96
CA PRO A 26 4.22 -6.83 5.14
C PRO A 26 3.51 -8.16 4.85
N VAL A 27 2.21 -8.23 5.16
CA VAL A 27 1.35 -9.32 4.74
C VAL A 27 0.54 -8.83 3.55
N TYR A 28 0.64 -9.54 2.43
CA TYR A 28 0.04 -9.12 1.18
C TYR A 28 -0.52 -10.31 0.41
N ARG A 29 -1.46 -9.99 -0.49
CA ARG A 29 -1.97 -10.91 -1.50
C ARG A 29 -2.17 -10.15 -2.81
N SER A 30 -2.07 -10.85 -3.92
CA SER A 30 -2.49 -10.34 -5.22
C SER A 30 -3.95 -10.69 -5.47
N VAL A 31 -4.67 -9.80 -6.15
CA VAL A 31 -6.06 -9.98 -6.57
C VAL A 31 -6.17 -9.61 -8.04
N LEU A 32 -7.06 -10.26 -8.78
CA LEU A 32 -7.41 -9.84 -10.13
C LEU A 32 -8.28 -8.60 -10.05
N ALA A 33 -7.95 -7.59 -10.84
CA ALA A 33 -8.60 -6.28 -10.82
C ALA A 33 -8.70 -5.68 -12.23
N ASP A 34 -8.79 -6.54 -13.25
CA ASP A 34 -8.66 -6.17 -14.67
C ASP A 34 -9.76 -5.20 -15.15
N LEU A 35 -10.88 -5.12 -14.42
CA LEU A 35 -12.00 -4.21 -14.70
C LEU A 35 -11.95 -2.91 -13.87
N ASP A 36 -10.99 -2.80 -12.96
CA ASP A 36 -10.89 -1.67 -12.05
C ASP A 36 -9.70 -0.78 -12.43
N THR A 37 -9.97 0.51 -12.59
CA THR A 37 -8.92 1.54 -12.62
C THR A 37 -8.48 1.89 -11.21
N PRO A 38 -7.27 2.42 -10.99
CA PRO A 38 -6.84 2.86 -9.66
C PRO A 38 -7.84 3.79 -8.96
N LEU A 39 -8.43 4.73 -9.69
CA LEU A 39 -9.48 5.61 -9.16
C LEU A 39 -10.73 4.84 -8.73
N SER A 40 -11.18 3.86 -9.53
CA SER A 40 -12.34 3.05 -9.16
C SER A 40 -12.08 2.21 -7.91
N VAL A 41 -10.87 1.67 -7.74
CA VAL A 41 -10.48 0.94 -6.52
C VAL A 41 -10.44 1.90 -5.33
N TYR A 42 -9.87 3.09 -5.50
CA TYR A 42 -9.85 4.10 -4.44
C TYR A 42 -11.27 4.41 -3.96
N LEU A 43 -12.20 4.72 -4.87
CA LEU A 43 -13.59 5.01 -4.52
C LEU A 43 -14.30 3.84 -3.81
N LYS A 44 -13.94 2.59 -4.11
CA LYS A 44 -14.49 1.41 -3.43
C LYS A 44 -13.94 1.18 -2.03
N LEU A 45 -12.70 1.63 -1.75
CA LEU A 45 -11.98 1.30 -0.51
C LEU A 45 -11.82 2.49 0.45
N ALA A 46 -11.85 3.72 -0.05
CA ALA A 46 -11.41 4.93 0.64
C ALA A 46 -12.56 5.80 1.15
N ASP A 47 -13.51 5.21 1.89
CA ASP A 47 -14.65 5.93 2.47
C ASP A 47 -14.38 6.44 3.90
N SER A 48 -13.26 7.14 4.10
CA SER A 48 -12.90 7.71 5.41
C SER A 48 -11.78 8.75 5.28
N PRO A 49 -11.66 9.69 6.25
CA PRO A 49 -10.50 10.59 6.35
C PRO A 49 -9.17 9.82 6.31
N ASP A 50 -8.09 10.52 5.92
CA ASP A 50 -6.72 9.99 5.75
C ASP A 50 -6.47 9.04 4.60
N ALA A 51 -7.50 8.62 3.87
CA ALA A 51 -7.27 7.87 2.66
C ALA A 51 -6.66 8.76 1.57
N TYR A 52 -5.80 8.17 0.73
CA TYR A 52 -5.15 8.88 -0.36
C TYR A 52 -4.94 7.98 -1.58
N LEU A 53 -4.84 8.60 -2.75
CA LEU A 53 -4.42 7.97 -4.00
C LEU A 53 -3.20 8.74 -4.52
N LEU A 54 -2.08 8.05 -4.71
CA LEU A 54 -0.89 8.57 -5.37
C LEU A 54 -0.77 7.91 -6.74
N GLU A 55 -0.71 8.72 -7.79
CA GLU A 55 -0.45 8.27 -9.15
C GLU A 55 0.85 8.90 -9.65
N SER A 56 1.67 8.10 -10.33
CA SER A 56 2.88 8.61 -10.98
C SER A 56 2.55 9.01 -12.42
N VAL A 57 3.13 10.11 -12.89
CA VAL A 57 3.05 10.55 -14.29
C VAL A 57 4.48 10.75 -14.79
N GLU A 58 4.88 9.99 -15.80
CA GLU A 58 6.17 10.15 -16.47
C GLU A 58 5.95 10.76 -17.85
N GLY A 59 6.59 11.90 -18.13
CA GLY A 59 6.64 12.48 -19.48
C GLY A 59 5.31 13.01 -20.04
N GLY A 60 4.35 13.39 -19.19
CA GLY A 60 3.12 14.10 -19.58
C GLY A 60 2.00 13.24 -20.18
N GLU A 61 2.33 12.15 -20.88
CA GLU A 61 1.36 11.31 -21.59
C GLU A 61 1.31 9.85 -21.11
N THR A 62 2.30 9.38 -20.35
CA THR A 62 2.33 7.99 -19.88
C THR A 62 2.00 7.92 -18.40
N TRP A 63 0.93 7.21 -18.04
CA TRP A 63 0.65 6.85 -16.66
C TRP A 63 1.80 5.99 -16.13
N GLY A 64 2.28 6.31 -14.93
CA GLY A 64 3.32 5.53 -14.28
C GLY A 64 2.87 4.08 -14.04
N ARG A 65 3.83 3.17 -13.93
CA ARG A 65 3.56 1.72 -13.83
C ARG A 65 2.75 1.29 -12.60
N PHE A 66 2.62 2.16 -11.59
CA PHE A 66 1.96 1.86 -10.32
C PHE A 66 1.20 3.07 -9.78
N SER A 67 0.02 2.81 -9.23
CA SER A 67 -0.71 3.72 -8.34
C SER A 67 -0.70 3.13 -6.92
N ILE A 68 -0.67 4.00 -5.89
CA ILE A 68 -0.64 3.59 -4.48
C ILE A 68 -1.88 4.16 -3.78
N ILE A 69 -2.69 3.29 -3.20
CA ILE A 69 -3.84 3.67 -2.38
C ILE A 69 -3.48 3.50 -0.91
N GLY A 70 -3.53 4.59 -0.16
CA GLY A 70 -3.49 4.60 1.29
C GLY A 70 -4.89 4.51 1.86
N LEU A 71 -5.11 3.55 2.75
CA LEU A 71 -6.35 3.43 3.52
C LEU A 71 -6.23 4.23 4.83
N PRO A 72 -7.35 4.49 5.53
CA PRO A 72 -7.34 5.18 6.80
C PRO A 72 -6.29 4.60 7.76
N CYS A 73 -5.50 5.47 8.36
CA CYS A 73 -4.43 5.09 9.26
C CYS A 73 -4.85 5.30 10.72
N ARG A 74 -4.33 4.47 11.62
CA ARG A 74 -4.60 4.61 13.06
C ARG A 74 -3.89 5.81 13.68
N ILE A 75 -2.78 6.26 13.09
CA ILE A 75 -1.92 7.31 13.63
C ILE A 75 -1.60 8.31 12.52
N ARG A 76 -2.07 9.55 12.68
CA ARG A 76 -1.71 10.71 11.85
C ARG A 76 -0.84 11.66 12.68
N TYR A 77 0.31 12.04 12.13
CA TYR A 77 1.12 13.12 12.69
C TYR A 77 0.80 14.41 11.94
N SER A 78 0.45 15.47 12.67
CA SER A 78 0.21 16.80 12.11
C SER A 78 1.03 17.82 12.91
N LEU A 79 1.71 18.71 12.20
CA LEU A 79 2.48 19.79 12.79
C LEU A 79 1.98 21.11 12.21
N SER A 80 1.63 22.04 13.09
CA SER A 80 1.28 23.42 12.74
C SER A 80 2.13 24.36 13.59
N GLY A 81 2.77 25.35 12.97
CA GLY A 81 3.52 26.37 13.70
C GLY A 81 2.59 27.46 14.22
N ASN A 82 2.90 28.00 15.40
CA ASN A 82 2.37 29.30 15.84
C ASN A 82 3.22 30.39 15.20
N ARG A 83 2.59 31.30 14.45
CA ARG A 83 3.16 32.64 14.26
C ARG A 83 2.96 33.43 15.55
#